data_AF-A0A285SEL7-F1
#
_entry.id   AF-A0A285SEL7-F1
#
_cell.length_a   1.000
_cell.length_b   1.000
_cell.length_c   1.000
_cell.angle_alpha   90.00
_cell.angle_beta   90.00
_cell.angle_gamma   90.00
#
_symmetry.space_group_name_H-M   'P 1'
#
loop_
_entity.id
_entity.type
_entity.pdbx_description
1 polymer ?
#
loop_
_entity_poly.entity_id
_entity_poly.type
_entity_poly.pdbx_seq_one_letter_code
_entity_poly.pdbx_strand_id
1 'polypeptide(L)'
;MFSRKKEARYAAGLNFDIENVEPFLHQVSRDFLDSGFNNKEIEGILSEIHLMKEDHEQKELGTFEVIFKGKPTNIRIIAEIHIEDDSKEVVLYFYSVKKLVKKIDKLMMQIGEELY
;
A
#
# COMPACT_ATOMS: atom_id res chain seq x y z
N MET A 1 -13.72 -19.54 20.39
CA MET A 1 -14.37 -18.24 20.13
C MET A 1 -13.34 -17.36 19.43
N PHE A 2 -13.35 -17.29 18.09
CA PHE A 2 -12.35 -16.53 17.35
C PHE A 2 -12.61 -15.04 17.51
N SER A 3 -11.63 -14.33 18.06
CA SER A 3 -11.66 -12.88 18.19
C SER A 3 -11.79 -12.27 16.80
N ARG A 4 -12.95 -11.66 16.50
CA ARG A 4 -13.13 -10.82 15.31
C ARG A 4 -12.22 -9.61 15.47
N LYS A 5 -10.95 -9.72 15.06
CA LYS A 5 -10.10 -8.56 14.84
C LYS A 5 -10.89 -7.66 13.89
N LYS A 6 -11.33 -6.50 14.36
CA LYS A 6 -12.06 -5.50 13.56
C LYS A 6 -11.32 -5.35 12.23
N GLU A 7 -11.96 -5.74 11.13
CA GLU A 7 -11.47 -5.40 9.79
C GLU A 7 -11.14 -3.91 9.76
N ALA A 8 -9.99 -3.58 9.18
CA ALA A 8 -9.54 -2.22 9.04
C ALA A 8 -10.55 -1.43 8.19
N ARG A 9 -11.36 -0.60 8.86
CA ARG A 9 -12.46 0.19 8.27
C ARG A 9 -12.01 1.42 7.47
N TYR A 10 -10.71 1.71 7.44
CA TYR A 10 -10.18 2.92 6.81
C TYR A 10 -9.26 2.50 5.69
N ALA A 11 -9.49 3.05 4.49
CA ALA A 11 -8.69 2.84 3.30
C ALA A 11 -8.13 4.18 2.84
N ALA A 12 -6.91 4.17 2.29
CA ALA A 12 -6.36 5.24 1.48
C ALA A 12 -6.00 4.64 0.11
N GLY A 13 -6.24 5.39 -0.97
CA GLY A 13 -6.03 4.94 -2.34
C GLY A 13 -5.47 6.05 -3.21
N LEU A 14 -4.44 5.74 -3.99
CA LEU A 14 -3.87 6.64 -4.98
C LEU A 14 -3.43 5.82 -6.21
N ASN A 15 -3.58 6.42 -7.38
CA ASN A 15 -3.05 5.91 -8.63
C ASN A 15 -1.58 6.35 -8.79
N PHE A 16 -0.70 5.42 -9.15
CA PHE A 16 0.72 5.63 -9.34
C PHE A 16 1.16 5.11 -10.71
N ASP A 17 2.10 5.82 -11.32
CA ASP A 17 3.02 5.18 -12.26
C ASP A 17 3.76 4.05 -11.55
N ILE A 18 4.02 2.95 -12.25
CA ILE A 18 4.66 1.77 -11.66
C ILE A 18 6.04 2.09 -11.03
N GLU A 19 6.77 3.05 -11.59
CA GLU A 19 8.06 3.52 -11.09
C GLU A 19 7.98 4.26 -9.75
N ASN A 20 6.81 4.82 -9.42
CA ASN A 20 6.57 5.56 -8.19
C ASN A 20 6.08 4.67 -7.04
N VAL A 21 5.70 3.42 -7.31
CA VAL A 21 5.25 2.47 -6.29
C VAL A 21 6.35 2.15 -5.28
N GLU A 22 7.53 1.74 -5.73
CA GLU A 22 8.64 1.36 -4.85
C GLU A 22 9.10 2.52 -3.93
N PRO A 23 9.38 3.73 -4.44
CA PRO A 23 9.73 4.89 -3.60
C PRO A 23 8.66 5.18 -2.54
N PHE A 24 7.39 5.11 -2.90
CA PHE A 24 6.28 5.34 -1.97
C PHE A 24 6.24 4.31 -0.85
N LEU A 25 6.37 3.01 -1.17
CA LEU A 25 6.37 1.94 -0.16
C LEU A 25 7.54 2.09 0.82
N HIS A 26 8.73 2.43 0.32
CA HIS A 26 9.89 2.73 1.17
C HIS A 26 9.65 3.96 2.06
N GLN A 27 9.00 4.99 1.54
CA GLN A 27 8.68 6.17 2.33
C GLN A 27 7.67 5.87 3.45
N VAL A 28 6.62 5.07 3.18
CA VAL A 28 5.69 4.60 4.22
C VAL A 28 6.43 3.83 5.32
N SER A 29 7.34 2.93 4.94
CA SER A 29 8.15 2.15 5.88
C SER A 29 9.01 3.08 6.76
N ARG A 30 9.78 3.97 6.14
CA ARG A 30 10.74 4.85 6.82
C ARG A 30 10.07 5.92 7.70
N ASP A 31 9.03 6.58 7.21
CA ASP A 31 8.52 7.80 7.83
C ASP A 31 7.46 7.51 8.91
N PHE A 32 6.79 6.36 8.84
CA PHE A 32 5.65 6.05 9.71
C PHE A 32 5.85 4.86 10.64
N LEU A 33 6.64 3.86 10.25
CA LEU A 33 6.75 2.61 11.00
C LEU A 33 8.02 2.60 11.85
N ASP A 34 7.89 2.09 13.07
CA ASP A 34 9.04 1.88 13.95
C ASP A 34 9.78 0.59 13.56
N SER A 35 9.05 -0.41 13.05
CA SER A 35 9.59 -1.66 12.46
C SER A 35 8.52 -2.45 11.69
N GLY A 36 8.96 -3.51 10.99
CA GLY A 36 8.13 -4.27 10.04
C GLY A 36 8.08 -3.59 8.66
N PHE A 37 7.41 -4.22 7.69
CA PHE A 37 7.30 -3.72 6.32
C PHE A 37 8.67 -3.43 5.68
N ASN A 38 9.48 -4.48 5.59
CA ASN A 38 10.87 -4.42 5.17
C ASN A 38 11.05 -4.57 3.64
N ASN A 39 12.28 -4.39 3.17
CA ASN A 39 12.61 -4.47 1.73
C ASN A 39 12.15 -5.77 1.06
N LYS A 40 12.27 -6.92 1.73
CA LYS A 40 11.81 -8.20 1.16
C LYS A 40 10.29 -8.25 0.98
N GLU A 41 9.55 -7.66 1.91
CA GLU A 41 8.09 -7.54 1.81
C GLU A 41 7.70 -6.58 0.67
N ILE A 42 8.44 -5.47 0.51
CA ILE A 42 8.27 -4.52 -0.59
C ILE A 42 8.59 -5.16 -1.94
N GLU A 43 9.71 -5.85 -2.07
CA GLU A 43 10.09 -6.62 -3.28
C GLU A 43 9.02 -7.66 -3.65
N GLY A 44 8.43 -8.31 -2.64
CA GLY A 44 7.31 -9.23 -2.82
C GLY A 44 6.09 -8.54 -3.44
N ILE A 45 5.70 -7.37 -2.92
CA ILE A 45 4.61 -6.55 -3.48
C ILE A 45 4.89 -6.17 -4.94
N LEU A 46 6.09 -5.68 -5.23
CA LEU A 46 6.48 -5.26 -6.58
C LEU A 46 6.44 -6.43 -7.56
N SER A 47 6.91 -7.60 -7.13
CA SER A 47 6.87 -8.83 -7.92
C SER A 47 5.43 -9.25 -8.23
N GLU A 48 4.54 -9.20 -7.23
CA GLU A 48 3.12 -9.52 -7.43
C GLU A 48 2.44 -8.55 -8.40
N ILE A 49 2.69 -7.23 -8.26
CA ILE A 49 2.18 -6.21 -9.19
C ILE A 49 2.70 -6.48 -10.61
N HIS A 50 3.97 -6.81 -10.77
CA HIS A 50 4.56 -7.11 -12.08
C HIS A 50 3.91 -8.33 -12.76
N LEU A 51 3.48 -9.31 -11.98
CA LEU A 51 2.81 -10.52 -12.49
C LEU A 51 1.36 -10.30 -12.91
N MET A 52 0.71 -9.22 -12.47
CA MET A 52 -0.64 -8.83 -12.89
C MET A 52 -0.63 -8.38 -14.36
N LYS A 53 -1.59 -8.82 -15.16
CA LYS A 53 -1.59 -8.64 -16.63
C LYS A 53 -2.94 -8.28 -17.24
N GLU A 54 -4.03 -8.43 -16.49
CA GLU A 54 -5.35 -8.09 -17.00
C GLU A 54 -5.70 -6.65 -16.63
N ASP A 55 -6.27 -5.91 -17.57
CA ASP A 55 -6.79 -4.57 -17.27
C ASP A 55 -7.88 -4.67 -16.18
N HIS A 56 -7.83 -3.75 -15.22
CA HIS A 56 -8.61 -3.78 -13.98
C HIS A 56 -8.40 -5.02 -13.09
N GLU A 57 -7.32 -5.79 -13.27
CA GLU A 57 -6.98 -6.88 -12.35
C GLU A 57 -6.77 -6.32 -10.94
N GLN A 58 -7.48 -6.89 -9.96
CA GLN A 58 -7.35 -6.53 -8.56
C GLN A 58 -6.82 -7.72 -7.75
N LYS A 59 -5.83 -7.47 -6.89
CA LYS A 59 -5.18 -8.52 -6.09
C LYS A 59 -4.84 -8.05 -4.68
N GLU A 60 -5.16 -8.87 -3.67
CA GLU A 60 -4.61 -8.67 -2.32
C GLU A 60 -3.13 -9.11 -2.33
N LEU A 61 -2.24 -8.15 -2.07
CA LEU A 61 -0.78 -8.34 -2.11
C LEU A 61 -0.25 -8.90 -0.78
N GLY A 62 -1.01 -8.71 0.29
CA GLY A 62 -0.71 -9.30 1.59
C GLY A 62 -1.20 -8.47 2.78
N THR A 63 -1.01 -9.06 3.95
CA THR A 63 -1.16 -8.41 5.25
C THR A 63 0.17 -8.48 6.00
N PHE A 64 0.72 -7.33 6.34
CA PHE A 64 2.05 -7.17 6.91
C PHE A 64 1.94 -6.74 8.38
N GLU A 65 2.67 -7.42 9.27
CA GLU A 65 2.76 -7.06 10.67
C GLU A 65 3.79 -5.93 10.86
N VAL A 66 3.38 -4.87 11.55
CA VAL A 66 4.20 -3.66 11.73
C VAL A 66 4.11 -3.11 13.15
N ILE A 67 5.12 -2.36 13.58
CA ILE A 67 5.08 -1.56 14.80
C ILE A 67 4.84 -0.10 14.43
N PHE A 68 3.76 0.47 14.94
CA PHE A 68 3.38 1.87 14.73
C PHE A 68 3.20 2.58 16.07
N LYS A 69 4.06 3.55 16.37
CA LYS A 69 4.07 4.29 17.65
C LYS A 69 4.18 3.34 18.86
N GLY A 70 5.09 2.38 18.77
CA GLY A 70 5.36 1.36 19.78
C GLY A 70 4.26 0.32 19.94
N LYS A 71 3.27 0.27 19.04
CA LYS A 71 2.15 -0.68 19.13
C LYS A 71 2.10 -1.60 17.91
N PRO A 72 1.96 -2.93 18.11
CA PRO A 72 1.77 -3.85 17.00
C PRO A 72 0.44 -3.59 16.30
N THR A 73 0.48 -3.55 14.97
CA THR A 73 -0.67 -3.43 14.10
C THR A 73 -0.39 -4.09 12.75
N ASN A 74 -1.34 -4.05 11.82
CA ASN A 74 -1.21 -4.65 10.51
C ASN A 74 -1.49 -3.63 9.41
N ILE A 75 -0.81 -3.75 8.28
CA ILE A 75 -1.16 -3.09 7.03
C ILE A 75 -1.60 -4.17 6.06
N ARG A 76 -2.80 -4.05 5.50
CA ARG A 76 -3.23 -4.88 4.37
C ARG A 76 -3.22 -4.04 3.10
N ILE A 77 -2.68 -4.60 2.01
CA ILE A 77 -2.51 -3.88 0.74
C ILE A 77 -3.23 -4.65 -0.37
N ILE A 78 -4.02 -3.93 -1.15
CA ILE A 78 -4.62 -4.41 -2.40
C ILE A 78 -4.08 -3.53 -3.52
N ALA A 79 -3.70 -4.14 -4.64
CA ALA A 79 -3.41 -3.42 -5.88
C ALA A 79 -4.53 -3.65 -6.89
N GLU A 80 -4.78 -2.64 -7.71
CA GLU A 80 -5.54 -2.73 -8.95
C GLU A 80 -4.69 -2.12 -10.06
N ILE A 81 -4.60 -2.77 -11.21
CA ILE A 81 -3.83 -2.24 -12.34
C ILE A 81 -4.76 -1.74 -13.45
N HIS A 82 -4.42 -0.62 -14.06
CA HIS A 82 -5.10 -0.11 -15.25
C HIS A 82 -4.10 -0.14 -16.42
N ILE A 83 -4.52 -0.70 -17.56
CA ILE A 83 -3.67 -0.86 -18.74
C ILE A 83 -4.31 -0.12 -19.92
N GLU A 84 -3.69 0.98 -20.34
CA GLU A 84 -4.07 1.76 -21.53
C GLU A 84 -2.87 1.93 -22.46
N ASP A 85 -3.00 1.54 -23.74
CA ASP A 85 -1.97 1.70 -24.78
C ASP A 85 -0.54 1.29 -24.34
N ASP A 86 -0.41 0.08 -23.77
CA ASP A 86 0.83 -0.50 -23.20
C ASP A 86 1.39 0.22 -21.96
N SER A 87 0.76 1.29 -21.49
CA SER A 87 1.03 1.89 -20.18
C SER A 87 0.34 1.09 -19.08
N LYS A 88 1.00 0.96 -17.92
CA LYS A 88 0.47 0.26 -16.76
C LYS A 88 0.54 1.16 -15.53
N GLU A 89 -0.63 1.55 -15.06
CA GLU A 89 -0.82 2.30 -13.83
C GLU A 89 -1.27 1.38 -12.69
N VAL A 90 -1.00 1.77 -11.44
CA VAL A 90 -1.30 0.96 -10.27
C VAL A 90 -2.02 1.79 -9.22
N VAL A 91 -3.24 1.39 -8.87
CA VAL A 91 -3.96 1.91 -7.72
C VAL A 91 -3.65 1.05 -6.50
N LEU A 92 -3.07 1.65 -5.45
CA LEU A 92 -2.78 0.94 -4.20
C LEU A 92 -3.77 1.31 -3.09
N TYR A 93 -4.42 0.32 -2.51
CA TYR A 93 -5.33 0.50 -1.38
C TYR A 93 -4.71 0.00 -0.07
N PHE A 94 -4.60 0.89 0.92
CA PHE A 94 -4.02 0.58 2.25
C PHE A 94 -5.08 0.51 3.34
N TYR A 95 -5.17 -0.64 4.00
CA TYR A 95 -6.08 -0.85 5.12
C TYR A 95 -5.29 -1.05 6.41
N SER A 96 -5.55 -0.20 7.42
CA SER A 96 -4.95 -0.34 8.75
C SER A 96 -5.77 0.39 9.82
N VAL A 97 -5.19 0.62 10.99
CA VAL A 97 -5.76 1.49 12.04
C VAL A 97 -5.88 2.93 11.54
N LYS A 98 -6.96 3.61 11.92
CA LYS A 98 -7.32 4.97 11.47
C LYS A 98 -6.15 5.97 11.46
N LYS A 99 -5.32 5.94 12.51
CA LYS A 99 -4.21 6.90 12.66
C LYS A 99 -3.09 6.66 11.66
N LEU A 100 -2.84 5.41 11.28
CA LEU A 100 -1.82 5.06 10.29
C LEU A 100 -2.36 5.33 8.88
N VAL A 101 -3.59 4.90 8.58
CA VAL A 101 -4.24 5.19 7.28
C VAL A 101 -4.26 6.70 7.01
N LYS A 102 -4.63 7.54 7.99
CA LYS A 102 -4.60 9.01 7.83
C LYS A 102 -3.21 9.58 7.52
N LYS A 103 -2.13 8.94 7.95
CA LYS A 103 -0.77 9.37 7.64
C LYS A 103 -0.39 8.98 6.21
N ILE A 104 -0.73 7.75 5.82
CA ILE A 104 -0.53 7.23 4.46
C ILE A 104 -1.34 8.07 3.46
N ASP A 105 -2.62 8.33 3.76
CA ASP A 105 -3.52 9.18 2.98
C ASP A 105 -2.93 10.59 2.78
N LYS A 106 -2.43 11.20 3.86
CA LYS A 106 -1.77 12.51 3.75
C LYS A 106 -0.52 12.46 2.86
N LEU A 107 0.29 11.40 2.95
CA LEU A 107 1.46 11.24 2.09
C LEU A 107 1.06 11.05 0.63
N MET A 108 0.03 10.24 0.37
CA MET A 108 -0.55 10.08 -0.96
C MET A 108 -1.00 11.43 -1.53
N MET A 109 -1.68 12.26 -0.74
CA MET A 109 -2.06 13.62 -1.18
C MET A 109 -0.85 14.47 -1.55
N GLN A 110 0.24 14.40 -0.78
CA GLN A 110 1.46 15.16 -1.06
C GLN A 110 2.11 14.72 -2.37
N ILE A 111 2.18 13.42 -2.62
CA ILE A 111 2.74 12.87 -3.88
C ILE A 111 1.82 13.22 -5.06
N GLY A 112 0.50 13.13 -4.88
CA GLY A 112 -0.47 13.54 -5.90
C GLY A 112 -0.37 15.03 -6.26
N GLU A 113 -0.05 15.90 -5.31
CA GLU A 113 0.22 17.33 -5.56
C GLU A 113 1.57 17.58 -6.25
N GLU A 114 2.52 16.64 -6.20
CA GLU A 114 3.83 16.74 -6.86
C GLU A 114 3.84 16.15 -8.27
N LEU A 115 2.93 15.21 -8.56
CA LEU A 115 2.76 14.56 -9.86
C LEU A 115 1.85 15.33 -10.84
N TYR A 116 1.14 16.37 -10.38
CA TYR A 116 0.19 17.19 -11.16
C TYR A 116 0.40 18.68 -10.94
#